data_AF-A0A7C4CJF5-F1
#
_entry.id   AF-A0A7C4CJF5-F1
#
_cell.length_a   1.000
_cell.length_b   1.000
_cell.length_c   1.000
_cell.angle_alpha   90.00
_cell.angle_beta   90.00
_cell.angle_gamma   90.00
#
_symmetry.space_group_name_H-M   'P 1'
#
loop_
_entity.id
_entity.type
_entity.pdbx_description
1 polymer ?
#
loop_
_entity_poly.entity_id
_entity_poly.type
_entity_poly.pdbx_seq_one_letter_code
_entity_poly.pdbx_strand_id
1 'polypeptide(L)' 'MVRLTNIELIKELLVDSRRSYVELAKRFGVTEAAIRKRIKKLESEKIIKRFTIEVDLKKLGFEIHTLIGLDASPEKLVQ' A
#
# COMPACT_ATOMS: atom_id res chain seq x y z
N MET A 1 13.00 16.27 16.10
CA MET A 1 11.89 16.68 15.23
C MET A 1 12.02 15.90 13.92
N VAL A 2 11.21 14.85 13.73
CA VAL A 2 11.28 14.02 12.51
C VAL A 2 10.61 14.81 11.40
N ARG A 3 11.31 15.04 10.29
CA ARG A 3 10.77 15.78 9.15
C ARG A 3 9.72 14.89 8.47
N LEU A 4 8.48 15.33 8.31
CA LEU A 4 7.44 14.54 7.63
C LEU A 4 7.82 14.25 6.16
N THR A 5 8.38 13.07 5.90
CA THR A 5 8.65 12.59 4.54
C THR A 5 7.53 11.67 4.06
N ASN A 6 7.29 11.64 2.73
CA ASN A 6 6.30 10.73 2.15
C ASN A 6 6.70 9.27 2.38
N ILE A 7 8.00 8.98 2.32
CA ILE A 7 8.56 7.63 2.51
C ILE A 7 8.26 7.12 3.93
N GLU A 8 8.52 7.91 4.96
CA GLU A 8 8.26 7.49 6.34
C GLU A 8 6.75 7.35 6.61
N LEU A 9 5.92 8.25 6.10
CA LEU A 9 4.46 8.13 6.23
C LEU A 9 3.97 6.82 5.59
N ILE A 10 4.44 6.48 4.38
CA ILE A 10 4.10 5.23 3.71
C ILE A 10 4.59 4.03 4.52
N LYS A 11 5.80 4.07 5.09
CA LYS A 11 6.31 3.00 5.97
C LYS A 11 5.40 2.76 7.16
N GLU A 12 4.91 3.82 7.82
CA GLU A 12 3.96 3.67 8.93
C GLU A 12 2.63 3.05 8.49
N LEU A 13 2.11 3.45 7.33
CA LEU A 13 0.86 2.91 6.78
C LEU A 13 1.01 1.46 6.29
N LEU A 14 2.19 1.04 5.81
CA LEU A 14 2.46 -0.35 5.45
C LEU A 14 2.50 -1.27 6.68
N VAL A 15 2.93 -0.74 7.84
CA VAL A 15 2.92 -1.49 9.09
C VAL A 15 1.50 -1.60 9.65
N ASP A 16 0.78 -0.48 9.72
CA ASP A 16 -0.64 -0.48 10.10
C ASP A 16 -1.36 0.73 9.48
N SER A 17 -2.12 0.45 8.43
CA SER A 17 -2.88 1.46 7.71
C SER A 17 -4.11 1.97 8.46
N ARG A 18 -4.51 1.32 9.57
CA ARG A 18 -5.68 1.71 10.38
C ARG A 18 -5.34 2.73 11.45
N ARG A 19 -4.07 3.08 11.62
CA ARG A 19 -3.65 4.09 12.60
C ARG A 19 -4.37 5.41 12.38
N SER A 20 -4.81 6.01 13.48
CA SER A 20 -5.49 7.29 13.41
C SER A 20 -4.55 8.38 12.91
N TYR A 21 -5.10 9.36 12.18
CA TYR A 21 -4.32 10.52 11.74
C TYR A 21 -3.76 11.32 12.92
N VAL A 22 -4.43 11.29 14.08
CA VAL A 22 -3.97 11.93 15.32
C VAL A 22 -2.69 11.27 15.84
N GLU A 23 -2.61 9.94 15.81
CA GLU A 23 -1.43 9.21 16.24
C GLU A 23 -0.24 9.47 15.30
N LEU A 24 -0.48 9.41 13.99
CA LEU A 24 0.54 9.74 12.98
C LEU A 24 1.02 11.19 13.16
N ALA A 25 0.11 12.13 13.37
CA ALA A 25 0.43 13.54 13.60
C ALA A 25 1.33 13.75 14.82
N LYS A 26 1.02 13.09 15.95
CA LYS A 26 1.86 13.11 17.16
C LYS A 26 3.25 12.55 16.88
N ARG A 27 3.35 11.42 16.15
CA ARG A 27 4.62 10.78 15.82
C ARG A 27 5.51 11.65 14.94
N PHE A 28 4.93 12.30 13.94
CA PHE A 28 5.66 13.15 13.00
C PHE A 28 5.83 14.60 13.47
N GLY A 29 5.26 14.98 14.62
CA GLY A 29 5.31 16.35 15.14
C GLY A 29 4.61 17.36 14.23
N VAL A 30 3.48 16.97 13.63
CA VAL A 30 2.68 17.80 12.71
C VAL A 30 1.21 17.80 13.12
N THR A 31 0.36 18.54 12.41
CA THR A 31 -1.09 18.53 12.65
C THR A 31 -1.77 17.35 11.95
N GLU A 32 -2.93 16.92 12.46
CA GLU A 32 -3.76 15.90 11.80
C GLU A 32 -4.13 16.33 10.36
N ALA A 33 -4.46 17.61 10.17
CA ALA A 33 -4.78 18.15 8.85
C ALA A 33 -3.62 18.01 7.85
N ALA A 34 -2.37 18.16 8.30
CA ALA A 34 -1.19 17.96 7.47
C ALA A 34 -1.05 16.50 7.01
N ILE A 35 -1.24 15.53 7.92
CA ILE A 35 -1.26 14.10 7.58
C ILE A 35 -2.39 13.79 6.60
N ARG A 36 -3.61 14.22 6.90
CA ARG A 36 -4.80 14.01 6.05
C ARG A 36 -4.58 14.55 4.63
N LYS A 37 -4.06 15.77 4.50
CA LYS A 37 -3.74 16.39 3.20
C LYS A 37 -2.68 15.58 2.45
N ARG A 38 -1.65 15.07 3.15
CA ARG A 38 -0.58 14.26 2.56
C ARG A 38 -1.11 12.94 2.01
N ILE A 39 -1.90 12.22 2.80
CA ILE A 39 -2.49 10.93 2.41
C ILE A 39 -3.39 11.12 1.20
N LYS A 40 -4.32 12.09 1.24
CA LYS A 40 -5.19 12.41 0.09
C LYS A 40 -4.41 12.72 -1.18
N LYS A 41 -3.30 13.46 -1.06
CA LYS A 41 -2.44 13.76 -2.20
C LYS A 41 -1.82 12.47 -2.77
N LEU A 42 -1.26 11.62 -1.92
CA LEU A 42 -0.67 10.33 -2.34
C LEU A 42 -1.70 9.38 -2.98
N GLU A 43 -2.94 9.39 -2.52
CA GLU A 43 -4.05 8.65 -3.14
C GLU A 43 -4.43 9.23 -4.51
N SER A 44 -4.54 10.55 -4.61
CA SER A 44 -4.88 11.23 -5.89
C SER A 44 -3.80 11.02 -6.96
N GLU A 45 -2.53 10.95 -6.55
CA GLU A 45 -1.38 10.68 -7.41
C GLU A 45 -1.19 9.17 -7.68
N LYS A 46 -2.07 8.31 -7.17
CA LYS A 46 -2.00 6.84 -7.30
C LYS A 46 -0.70 6.21 -6.77
N ILE A 47 0.02 6.93 -5.91
CA ILE A 47 1.15 6.39 -5.15
C ILE A 47 0.61 5.40 -4.10
N ILE A 48 -0.42 5.81 -3.35
CA ILE A 48 -1.26 4.88 -2.60
C ILE A 48 -2.33 4.37 -3.56
N LYS A 49 -2.17 3.12 -4.01
CA LYS A 49 -3.10 2.51 -4.98
C LYS A 49 -4.43 2.12 -4.36
N ARG A 50 -4.39 1.57 -3.13
CA ARG A 50 -5.57 1.13 -2.36
C ARG A 50 -5.21 0.93 -0.90
N PHE A 51 -6.19 1.06 -0.03
CA PHE A 51 -6.17 0.47 1.31
C PHE A 51 -6.87 -0.89 1.24
N THR A 52 -6.21 -1.92 1.76
CA THR A 52 -6.69 -3.30 1.66
C THR A 52 -6.22 -4.10 2.85
N ILE A 53 -6.67 -5.35 2.93
CA ILE A 53 -6.28 -6.30 3.96
C ILE A 53 -5.27 -7.30 3.38
N GLU A 54 -4.33 -7.73 4.21
CA GLU A 54 -3.50 -8.89 3.91
C GLU A 54 -4.26 -10.15 4.32
N VAL A 55 -4.35 -11.12 3.41
CA VAL A 55 -5.12 -12.34 3.62
C VAL A 55 -4.23 -13.57 3.50
N ASP A 56 -4.44 -14.52 4.40
CA ASP A 56 -3.86 -15.85 4.31
C ASP A 56 -4.70 -16.68 3.33
N LEU A 57 -4.24 -16.77 2.08
CA LEU A 57 -4.94 -17.51 1.03
C LEU A 57 -5.10 -19.00 1.38
N LYS A 58 -4.12 -19.59 2.07
CA LYS A 58 -4.16 -21.01 2.44
C LYS A 58 -5.31 -21.26 3.43
N LYS A 59 -5.48 -20.39 4.42
CA LYS A 59 -6.60 -20.47 5.37
C LYS A 59 -7.96 -20.20 4.74
N LEU A 60 -7.99 -19.53 3.59
CA LEU A 60 -9.21 -19.32 2.80
C LEU A 60 -9.55 -20.50 1.87
N GLY A 61 -8.79 -21.60 1.91
CA GLY A 61 -9.03 -22.78 1.09
C GLY A 61 -8.33 -22.76 -0.27
N PHE A 62 -7.48 -21.77 -0.54
CA PHE A 62 -6.60 -21.80 -1.71
C PHE A 62 -5.40 -22.70 -1.38
N GLU A 63 -5.52 -23.98 -1.72
CA GLU A 63 -4.50 -24.98 -1.40
C GLU A 63 -3.20 -24.78 -2.20
N ILE A 64 -3.31 -24.24 -3.41
CA ILE A 64 -2.19 -24.03 -4.32
C ILE A 64 -2.10 -22.55 -4.68
N HIS A 65 -0.98 -21.93 -4.33
CA HIS A 65 -0.58 -20.62 -4.84
C HIS A 65 0.71 -20.82 -5.64
N THR A 66 0.64 -20.61 -6.96
CA THR A 66 1.76 -20.88 -7.86
C THR A 66 1.94 -19.74 -8.85
N LEU A 67 3.18 -19.54 -9.29
CA LEU A 67 3.54 -18.62 -10.35
C LEU A 67 3.89 -19.45 -11.58
N ILE A 68 3.11 -19.30 -12.65
CA ILE A 68 3.31 -20.06 -13.89
C ILE A 68 4.06 -19.17 -14.88
N GLY A 69 5.28 -19.57 -15.23
CA GLY A 69 5.99 -19.01 -16.36
C GLY A 69 5.43 -19.61 -17.65
N LEU A 70 4.98 -18.76 -18.56
CA LEU A 70 4.56 -19.17 -19.90
C LEU A 70 5.59 -18.64 -20.89
N ASP A 71 6.14 -19.55 -21.69
CA ASP A 71 6.95 -19.22 -22.86
C ASP A 71 6.21 -19.73 -24.10
N ALA A 72 6.06 -18.86 -25.09
CA ALA A 72 5.30 -19.14 -26.29
C ALA A 72 5.90 -18.39 -27.47
N SER A 73 6.08 -19.10 -28.58
CA SER A 73 6.57 -18.51 -29.82
C SER A 73 5.53 -17.51 -30.37
N PRO A 74 5.94 -16.29 -30.79
CA PRO A 74 5.02 -15.24 -31.21
C PRO A 74 4.03 -15.66 -32.31
N GLU A 75 4.44 -16.57 -33.20
CA GLU A 75 3.65 -17.06 -34.32
C GLU A 75 2.38 -17.82 -33.87
N LYS A 76 2.32 -18.23 -32.60
CA LYS A 76 1.19 -18.96 -32.02
C LYS A 76 0.27 -18.09 -31.16
N LEU A 77 0.60 -16.81 -30.96
CA LEU A 77 -0.13 -15.89 -30.08
C LEU A 77 -1.05 -14.91 -30.83
N VAL A 78 -0.88 -14.78 -32.15
CA VAL A 78 -1.70 -13.92 -33.00
C VAL A 78 -2.52 -14.82 -33.91
N GLN A 79 -3.83 -14.90 -33.69
CA GLN A 79 -4.80 -15.38 -34.68
C GLN A 79 -5.28 -14.21 -35.53
#